data_AF-A0A838K138-F1
#
_entry.id   AF-A0A838K138-F1
#
_cell.length_a   1.000
_cell.length_b   1.000
_cell.length_c   1.000
_cell.angle_alpha   90.00
_cell.angle_beta   90.00
_cell.angle_gamma   90.00
#
_symmetry.space_group_name_H-M   'P 1'
#
loop_
_entity.id
_entity.type
_entity.pdbx_description
1 polymer ?
#
loop_
_entity_poly.entity_id
_entity_poly.type
_entity_poly.pdbx_seq_one_letter_code
_entity_poly.pdbx_strand_id
1 'polypeptide(L)'
;MPDDYDELSDSPEDDDDGAPLPLDRHEAARVRRDLEDLTVFRQTFEPEGFRGTSMFCADCVEEHYYDWAILEQNLRALLESGEVPVHEPAFDPKPDEYVGWEYAQGYLDGLADAGAQLLPVLTGPDGSCPFCGTQLHDGGEQALFCPACGTHLGPARIARALLDRGWDTEAVTELLRGARVPPLRGLPA
;
A
#
# COMPACT_ATOMS: atom_id res chain seq x y z
N MET A 1 14.31 37.99 58.14
CA MET A 1 13.08 37.22 58.39
C MET A 1 12.08 38.14 59.06
N PRO A 2 10.84 38.34 58.59
CA PRO A 2 10.11 37.71 57.46
C PRO A 2 9.92 38.70 56.27
N ASP A 3 9.91 38.28 55.01
CA ASP A 3 8.84 37.66 54.17
C ASP A 3 7.86 38.70 53.60
N ASP A 4 7.96 38.93 52.29
CA ASP A 4 6.80 39.07 51.40
C ASP A 4 7.27 38.73 49.97
N TYR A 5 7.05 37.47 49.62
CA TYR A 5 7.05 36.98 48.25
C TYR A 5 5.71 37.40 47.63
N ASP A 6 5.66 38.56 46.99
CA ASP A 6 4.51 38.90 46.14
C ASP A 6 4.62 38.14 44.81
N GLU A 7 3.63 37.28 44.62
CA GLU A 7 3.48 36.27 43.58
C GLU A 7 3.45 36.90 42.18
N LEU A 8 4.47 36.58 41.37
CA LEU A 8 4.32 36.56 39.92
C LEU A 8 3.33 35.44 39.59
N SER A 9 2.06 35.82 39.46
CA SER A 9 1.03 35.06 38.77
C SER A 9 1.42 34.89 37.30
N ASP A 10 2.39 34.01 37.05
CA ASP A 10 2.68 33.46 35.73
C ASP A 10 1.85 32.18 35.60
N SER A 11 0.58 32.36 35.25
CA SER A 11 -0.18 31.27 34.65
C SER A 11 0.02 31.40 33.15
N PRO A 12 0.82 30.54 32.49
CA PRO A 12 0.67 30.36 31.07
C PRO A 12 -0.71 29.74 30.85
N GLU A 13 -1.63 30.55 30.33
CA GLU A 13 -2.85 30.07 29.69
C GLU A 13 -2.41 29.25 28.46
N ASP A 14 -2.02 27.99 28.67
CA ASP A 14 -2.00 26.97 27.62
C ASP A 14 -3.44 26.53 27.35
N ASP A 15 -4.26 27.47 26.85
CA ASP A 15 -5.51 27.15 26.17
C ASP A 15 -5.18 27.00 24.68
N ASP A 16 -4.56 25.87 24.31
CA ASP A 16 -4.57 25.38 22.92
C ASP A 16 -5.96 24.79 22.60
N ASP A 17 -6.98 25.65 22.67
CA ASP A 17 -8.35 25.41 22.19
C ASP A 17 -8.42 25.72 20.68
N GLY A 18 -7.44 25.23 19.93
CA GLY A 18 -7.40 25.33 18.48
C GLY A 18 -8.45 24.41 17.87
N ALA A 19 -9.57 24.96 17.40
CA ALA A 19 -10.54 24.22 16.61
C ALA A 19 -9.84 23.42 15.50
N PRO A 20 -10.28 22.18 15.23
CA PRO A 20 -9.62 21.31 14.26
C PRO A 20 -9.42 22.01 12.93
N LEU A 21 -8.18 21.95 12.45
CA LEU A 21 -7.83 22.53 11.16
C LEU A 21 -8.23 21.55 10.05
N PRO A 22 -8.83 22.05 8.95
CA PRO A 22 -9.04 21.23 7.77
C PRO A 22 -7.74 20.60 7.29
N LEU A 23 -7.85 19.38 6.76
CA LEU A 23 -6.73 18.66 6.19
C LEU A 23 -6.03 19.47 5.09
N ASP A 24 -4.71 19.32 5.01
CA ASP A 24 -3.96 19.84 3.89
C ASP A 24 -4.31 19.10 2.58
N ARG A 25 -3.82 19.61 1.45
CA ARG A 25 -4.08 19.02 0.12
C ARG A 25 -3.68 17.55 0.03
N HIS A 26 -2.55 17.18 0.60
CA HIS A 26 -1.98 15.83 0.52
C HIS A 26 -2.71 14.88 1.47
N GLU A 27 -3.00 15.32 2.69
CA GLU A 27 -3.84 14.60 3.66
C GLU A 27 -5.22 14.32 3.08
N ALA A 28 -5.90 15.34 2.57
CA ALA A 28 -7.21 15.17 1.95
C ALA A 28 -7.15 14.26 0.70
N ALA A 29 -6.05 14.25 -0.03
CA ALA A 29 -5.89 13.31 -1.16
C ALA A 29 -5.77 11.87 -0.68
N ARG A 30 -5.08 11.61 0.44
CA ARG A 30 -4.98 10.27 1.05
C ARG A 30 -6.35 9.80 1.54
N VAL A 31 -7.07 10.62 2.30
CA VAL A 31 -8.40 10.22 2.82
C VAL A 31 -9.42 9.97 1.70
N ARG A 32 -9.34 10.73 0.60
CA ARG A 32 -10.17 10.44 -0.59
C ARG A 32 -9.83 9.10 -1.22
N ARG A 33 -8.55 8.74 -1.27
CA ARG A 33 -8.09 7.43 -1.75
C ARG A 33 -8.62 6.32 -0.85
N ASP A 34 -8.55 6.49 0.47
CA ASP A 34 -9.08 5.53 1.43
C ASP A 34 -10.60 5.32 1.25
N LEU A 35 -11.36 6.37 0.93
CA LEU A 35 -12.79 6.27 0.58
C LEU A 35 -13.04 5.49 -0.71
N GLU A 36 -12.21 5.68 -1.74
CA GLU A 36 -12.28 4.92 -2.98
C GLU A 36 -12.00 3.44 -2.71
N ASP A 37 -10.93 3.14 -1.96
CA ASP A 37 -10.53 1.78 -1.61
C ASP A 37 -11.62 1.10 -0.76
N LEU A 38 -12.15 1.77 0.27
CA LEU A 38 -13.27 1.29 1.09
C LEU A 38 -14.51 0.93 0.27
N THR A 39 -14.81 1.73 -0.77
CA THR A 39 -15.93 1.45 -1.67
C THR A 39 -15.73 0.13 -2.40
N VAL A 40 -14.53 -0.12 -2.92
CA VAL A 40 -14.20 -1.37 -3.61
C VAL A 40 -14.14 -2.55 -2.63
N PHE A 41 -13.62 -2.34 -1.43
CA PHE A 41 -13.56 -3.35 -0.37
C PHE A 41 -14.97 -3.82 -0.03
N ARG A 42 -15.88 -2.88 0.26
CA ARG A 42 -17.27 -3.19 0.56
C ARG A 42 -17.94 -3.96 -0.58
N GLN A 43 -17.82 -3.49 -1.82
CA GLN A 43 -18.40 -4.18 -2.99
C GLN A 43 -17.92 -5.62 -3.14
N THR A 44 -16.67 -5.89 -2.73
CA THR A 44 -16.03 -7.20 -2.86
C THR A 44 -16.38 -8.13 -1.70
N PHE A 45 -16.35 -7.64 -0.47
CA PHE A 45 -16.41 -8.46 0.74
C PHE A 45 -17.78 -8.48 1.44
N GLU A 46 -18.61 -7.44 1.28
CA GLU A 46 -19.97 -7.43 1.84
C GLU A 46 -20.83 -8.61 1.32
N PRO A 47 -20.80 -8.99 0.02
CA PRO A 47 -21.53 -10.16 -0.47
C PRO A 47 -21.07 -11.50 0.13
N GLU A 48 -19.81 -11.58 0.58
CA GLU A 48 -19.23 -12.76 1.23
C GLU A 48 -19.56 -12.82 2.73
N GLY A 49 -20.27 -11.82 3.26
CA GLY A 49 -20.77 -11.79 4.64
C GLY A 49 -19.97 -10.91 5.61
N PHE A 50 -18.93 -10.21 5.14
CA PHE A 50 -18.17 -9.28 5.98
C PHE A 50 -18.98 -8.01 6.28
N ARG A 51 -18.99 -7.59 7.54
CA ARG A 51 -19.71 -6.39 8.00
C ARG A 51 -18.90 -5.10 7.91
N GLY A 52 -17.59 -5.23 7.76
CA GLY A 52 -16.67 -4.12 7.89
C GLY A 52 -15.21 -4.51 7.68
N THR A 53 -14.33 -3.60 8.05
CA THR A 53 -12.89 -3.80 8.03
C THR A 53 -12.27 -3.72 9.42
N SER A 54 -11.13 -4.38 9.60
CA SER A 54 -10.31 -4.26 10.79
C SER A 54 -8.98 -3.57 10.45
N MET A 55 -8.49 -2.73 11.36
CA MET A 55 -7.20 -2.04 11.25
C MET A 55 -6.48 -2.05 12.59
N PHE A 56 -5.17 -2.34 12.58
CA PHE A 56 -4.36 -2.25 13.78
C PHE A 56 -4.02 -0.79 14.12
N CYS A 57 -4.39 -0.35 15.31
CA CYS A 57 -4.02 0.96 15.83
C CYS A 57 -2.73 0.85 16.66
N ALA A 58 -1.67 1.52 16.22
CA ALA A 58 -0.38 1.50 16.94
C ALA A 58 -0.44 2.20 18.30
N ASP A 59 -1.30 3.22 18.44
CA ASP A 59 -1.42 4.01 19.67
C ASP A 59 -2.21 3.24 20.74
N CYS A 60 -3.30 2.58 20.34
CA CYS A 60 -4.12 1.75 21.23
C CYS A 60 -3.52 0.34 21.43
N VAL A 61 -2.63 -0.08 20.53
CA VAL A 61 -1.99 -1.42 20.50
C VAL A 61 -3.05 -2.54 20.38
N GLU A 62 -4.10 -2.28 19.62
CA GLU A 62 -5.23 -3.20 19.43
C GLU A 62 -5.82 -3.09 18.02
N GLU A 63 -6.59 -4.11 17.65
CA GLU A 63 -7.31 -4.15 16.38
C GLU A 63 -8.63 -3.39 16.53
N HIS A 64 -8.86 -2.38 15.69
CA HIS A 64 -10.13 -1.66 15.64
C HIS A 64 -11.01 -2.24 14.55
N TYR A 65 -12.27 -2.50 14.88
CA TYR A 65 -13.28 -3.04 13.97
C TYR A 65 -14.27 -1.94 13.58
N TYR A 66 -14.37 -1.67 12.28
CA TYR A 66 -15.26 -0.67 11.75
C TYR A 66 -16.27 -1.30 10.79
N ASP A 67 -17.55 -1.19 11.10
CA ASP A 67 -18.60 -1.45 10.13
C ASP A 67 -18.44 -0.52 8.92
N TRP A 68 -18.83 -1.01 7.73
CA TRP A 68 -18.63 -0.27 6.48
C TRP A 68 -19.12 1.18 6.53
N ALA A 69 -20.33 1.39 7.05
CA ALA A 69 -20.96 2.71 7.12
C ALA A 69 -20.26 3.63 8.14
N ILE A 70 -19.73 3.08 9.23
CA ILE A 70 -19.04 3.85 10.27
C ILE A 70 -17.73 4.39 9.72
N LEU A 71 -16.92 3.54 9.07
CA LEU A 71 -15.66 3.99 8.50
C LEU A 71 -15.88 5.01 7.37
N GLU A 72 -16.87 4.78 6.51
CA GLU A 72 -17.24 5.72 5.45
C GLU A 72 -17.63 7.10 6.02
N GLN A 73 -18.44 7.12 7.08
CA GLN A 73 -18.83 8.35 7.77
C GLN A 73 -17.61 9.05 8.40
N ASN A 74 -16.74 8.29 9.05
CA ASN A 74 -15.53 8.81 9.70
C ASN A 74 -14.59 9.48 8.70
N LEU A 75 -14.31 8.83 7.57
CA LEU A 75 -13.44 9.37 6.53
C LEU A 75 -14.04 10.61 5.86
N ARG A 76 -15.37 10.66 5.69
CA ARG A 76 -16.07 11.86 5.18
C ARG A 76 -16.00 13.02 6.17
N ALA A 77 -16.28 12.76 7.44
CA ALA A 77 -16.17 13.77 8.48
C ALA A 77 -14.73 14.32 8.58
N LEU A 78 -13.73 13.43 8.53
CA LEU A 78 -12.32 13.81 8.51
C LEU A 78 -11.97 14.74 7.33
N LEU A 79 -12.57 14.51 6.15
CA LEU A 79 -12.40 15.41 5.00
C LEU A 79 -13.08 16.77 5.16
N GLU A 80 -14.20 16.81 5.88
CA GLU A 80 -15.03 18.01 6.04
C GLU A 80 -14.54 18.92 7.18
N SER A 81 -14.23 18.33 8.34
CA SER A 81 -13.89 19.05 9.58
C SER A 81 -12.43 18.90 10.01
N GLY A 82 -11.65 17.99 9.41
CA GLY A 82 -10.31 17.65 9.90
C GLY A 82 -10.32 16.76 11.15
N GLU A 83 -11.49 16.32 11.60
CA GLU A 83 -11.65 15.48 12.79
C GLU A 83 -12.44 14.21 12.49
N VAL A 84 -12.00 13.09 13.08
CA VAL A 84 -12.77 11.85 13.10
C VAL A 84 -13.76 11.91 14.26
N PRO A 85 -15.08 11.73 14.02
CA PRO A 85 -16.06 11.66 15.09
C PRO A 85 -15.71 10.53 16.07
N VAL A 86 -15.84 10.83 17.36
CA VAL A 86 -15.81 9.78 18.39
C VAL A 86 -17.01 8.87 18.14
N HIS A 87 -16.73 7.60 17.89
CA HIS A 87 -17.73 6.54 17.83
C HIS A 87 -17.41 5.57 18.96
N GLU A 88 -18.45 4.95 19.51
CA GLU A 88 -18.25 3.88 20.47
C GLU A 88 -17.66 2.65 19.77
N PRO A 89 -16.69 1.95 20.38
CA PRO A 89 -16.17 0.71 19.83
C PRO A 89 -17.30 -0.31 19.61
N ALA A 90 -17.14 -1.17 18.61
CA ALA A 90 -18.05 -2.30 18.43
C ALA A 90 -18.14 -3.13 19.72
N PHE A 91 -19.35 -3.44 20.17
CA PHE A 91 -19.56 -4.29 21.34
C PHE A 91 -19.36 -5.77 20.97
N ASP A 92 -18.39 -6.43 21.61
CA ASP A 92 -18.03 -7.84 21.37
C ASP A 92 -17.84 -8.17 19.86
N PRO A 93 -16.89 -7.48 19.17
CA PRO A 93 -16.69 -7.69 17.75
C PRO A 93 -16.14 -9.09 17.53
N LYS A 94 -16.76 -9.85 16.61
CA LYS A 94 -16.21 -11.13 16.19
C LYS A 94 -15.21 -10.89 15.07
N PRO A 95 -13.92 -11.22 15.25
CA PRO A 95 -12.90 -10.86 14.27
C PRO A 95 -13.14 -11.46 12.87
N ASP A 96 -13.81 -12.60 12.77
CA ASP A 96 -14.17 -13.28 11.52
C ASP A 96 -15.28 -12.58 10.72
N GLU A 97 -15.97 -11.61 11.31
CA GLU A 97 -17.00 -10.80 10.65
C GLU A 97 -16.40 -9.54 9.97
N TYR A 98 -15.08 -9.31 10.09
CA TYR A 98 -14.36 -8.16 9.55
C TYR A 98 -13.15 -8.59 8.72
N VAL A 99 -12.91 -7.89 7.60
CA VAL A 99 -11.73 -8.14 6.76
C VAL A 99 -10.61 -7.16 7.11
N GLY A 100 -9.40 -7.65 7.35
CA GLY A 100 -8.24 -6.78 7.60
C GLY A 100 -7.98 -5.86 6.40
N TRP A 101 -7.75 -4.57 6.64
CA TRP A 101 -7.56 -3.57 5.60
C TRP A 101 -6.44 -3.95 4.62
N GLU A 102 -5.27 -4.31 5.15
CA GLU A 102 -4.10 -4.69 4.36
C GLU A 102 -4.37 -5.96 3.53
N TYR A 103 -5.14 -6.89 4.08
CA TYR A 103 -5.54 -8.09 3.36
C TYR A 103 -6.51 -7.75 2.23
N ALA A 104 -7.52 -6.91 2.47
CA ALA A 104 -8.49 -6.50 1.46
C ALA A 104 -7.79 -5.79 0.29
N GLN A 105 -6.88 -4.87 0.59
CA GLN A 105 -6.07 -4.19 -0.43
C GLN A 105 -5.21 -5.18 -1.22
N GLY A 106 -4.45 -6.04 -0.55
CA GLY A 106 -3.58 -7.02 -1.21
C GLY A 106 -4.35 -8.04 -2.06
N TYR A 107 -5.54 -8.45 -1.61
CA TYR A 107 -6.43 -9.33 -2.37
C TYR A 107 -6.89 -8.66 -3.67
N LEU A 108 -7.29 -7.39 -3.60
CA LEU A 108 -7.73 -6.63 -4.78
C LEU A 108 -6.59 -6.30 -5.74
N ASP A 109 -5.42 -5.95 -5.22
CA ASP A 109 -4.20 -5.80 -6.04
C ASP A 109 -3.89 -7.11 -6.78
N GLY A 110 -3.98 -8.23 -6.06
CA GLY A 110 -3.82 -9.57 -6.64
C GLY A 110 -4.87 -9.89 -7.71
N LEU A 111 -6.14 -9.51 -7.50
CA LEU A 111 -7.20 -9.68 -8.50
C LEU A 111 -7.02 -8.76 -9.72
N ALA A 112 -6.58 -7.52 -9.51
CA ALA A 112 -6.29 -6.59 -10.59
C ALA A 112 -5.13 -7.08 -11.47
N ASP A 113 -4.13 -7.70 -10.86
CA ASP A 113 -3.04 -8.37 -11.55
C ASP A 113 -3.46 -9.72 -12.16
N ALA A 114 -4.43 -10.42 -11.55
CA ALA A 114 -4.95 -11.71 -12.00
C ALA A 114 -5.74 -11.55 -13.32
N GLY A 115 -5.02 -11.70 -14.44
CA GLY A 115 -5.59 -11.59 -15.78
C GLY A 115 -4.83 -10.61 -16.67
N ALA A 116 -3.93 -9.80 -16.11
CA ALA A 116 -2.98 -9.04 -16.89
C ALA A 116 -2.02 -10.01 -17.60
N GLN A 117 -2.06 -10.03 -18.93
CA GLN A 117 -1.14 -10.85 -19.71
C GLN A 117 0.28 -10.34 -19.47
N LEU A 118 1.09 -11.14 -18.76
CA LEU A 118 2.48 -10.79 -18.53
C LEU A 118 3.25 -10.79 -19.85
N LEU A 119 3.99 -9.71 -20.11
CA LEU A 119 4.92 -9.63 -21.24
C LEU A 119 5.97 -10.75 -21.12
N PRO A 120 6.45 -11.36 -22.22
CA PRO A 120 7.49 -12.38 -22.15
C PRO A 120 8.71 -11.91 -21.37
N VAL A 121 9.25 -12.77 -20.50
CA VAL A 121 10.43 -12.46 -19.69
C VAL A 121 11.71 -12.71 -20.50
N LEU A 122 12.69 -11.81 -20.39
CA LEU A 122 14.05 -12.10 -20.88
C LEU A 122 14.65 -13.20 -20.00
N THR A 123 14.93 -14.36 -20.58
CA THR A 123 15.61 -15.46 -19.89
C THR A 123 17.05 -15.63 -20.37
N GLY A 124 17.84 -16.36 -19.60
CA GLY A 124 19.07 -16.96 -20.11
C GLY A 124 18.78 -17.98 -21.23
N PRO A 125 19.83 -18.50 -21.89
CA PRO A 125 19.73 -19.39 -23.06
C PRO A 125 18.84 -20.63 -22.83
N ASP A 126 18.81 -21.13 -21.60
CA ASP A 126 18.08 -22.35 -21.24
C ASP A 126 16.73 -22.08 -20.55
N GLY A 127 16.21 -20.85 -20.59
CA GLY A 127 15.02 -20.47 -19.82
C GLY A 127 15.31 -20.20 -18.34
N SER A 128 16.56 -19.86 -18.03
CA SER A 128 17.01 -19.56 -16.67
C SER A 128 16.78 -18.10 -16.27
N CYS A 129 16.69 -17.86 -14.96
CA CYS A 129 16.54 -16.55 -14.37
C CYS A 129 17.67 -15.62 -14.82
N PRO A 130 17.37 -14.43 -15.35
CA PRO A 130 18.39 -13.52 -15.85
C PRO A 130 19.26 -12.92 -14.74
N PHE A 131 18.85 -13.04 -13.47
CA PHE A 131 19.62 -12.53 -12.34
C PHE A 131 20.54 -13.59 -11.72
N CYS A 132 19.95 -14.69 -11.22
CA CYS A 132 20.70 -15.72 -10.49
C CYS A 132 21.10 -16.93 -11.35
N GLY A 133 20.49 -17.11 -12.53
CA GLY A 133 20.73 -18.25 -13.41
C GLY A 133 20.01 -19.56 -13.01
N THR A 134 19.13 -19.56 -12.01
CA THR A 134 18.31 -20.73 -11.69
C THR A 134 17.27 -21.00 -12.77
N GLN A 135 17.01 -22.26 -13.11
CA GLN A 135 15.97 -22.63 -14.06
C GLN A 135 14.59 -22.12 -13.62
N LEU A 136 13.88 -21.42 -14.50
CA LEU A 136 12.51 -21.01 -14.24
C LEU A 136 11.54 -22.10 -14.72
N HIS A 137 10.50 -22.36 -13.92
CA HIS A 137 9.40 -23.20 -14.35
C HIS A 137 8.65 -22.52 -15.51
N ASP A 138 8.33 -23.28 -16.56
CA ASP A 138 7.69 -22.81 -17.79
C ASP A 138 8.33 -21.53 -18.36
N GLY A 139 9.66 -21.45 -18.31
CA GLY A 139 10.42 -20.29 -18.79
C GLY A 139 10.12 -18.99 -18.04
N GLY A 140 9.40 -19.05 -16.91
CA GLY A 140 8.98 -17.89 -16.13
C GLY A 140 7.78 -17.15 -16.72
N GLU A 141 7.02 -17.73 -17.66
CA GLU A 141 5.90 -17.05 -18.34
C GLU A 141 4.92 -16.41 -17.34
N GLN A 142 4.54 -17.15 -16.29
CA GLN A 142 3.58 -16.69 -15.27
C GLN A 142 4.24 -16.17 -13.98
N ALA A 143 5.56 -16.21 -13.87
CA ALA A 143 6.25 -15.87 -12.63
C ALA A 143 6.48 -14.36 -12.50
N LEU A 144 5.98 -13.72 -11.43
CA LEU A 144 6.33 -12.34 -11.10
C LEU A 144 7.72 -12.22 -10.46
N PHE A 145 8.13 -13.24 -9.71
CA PHE A 145 9.41 -13.29 -9.00
C PHE A 145 10.16 -14.59 -9.30
N CYS A 146 11.49 -14.55 -9.25
CA CYS A 146 12.29 -15.78 -9.30
C CYS A 146 12.13 -16.56 -7.98
N PRO A 147 11.76 -17.85 -8.02
CA PRO A 147 11.56 -18.64 -6.80
C PRO A 147 12.86 -18.91 -6.02
N ALA A 148 14.03 -18.73 -6.64
CA ALA A 148 15.31 -19.01 -6.02
C ALA A 148 15.97 -17.77 -5.37
N CYS A 149 15.92 -16.62 -6.03
CA CYS A 149 16.57 -15.40 -5.53
C CYS A 149 15.59 -14.30 -5.08
N GLY A 150 14.28 -14.51 -5.23
CA GLY A 150 13.24 -13.55 -4.86
C GLY A 150 13.20 -12.27 -5.71
N THR A 151 14.08 -12.14 -6.71
CA THR A 151 14.11 -10.94 -7.56
C THR A 151 12.87 -10.86 -8.45
N HIS A 152 12.25 -9.69 -8.49
CA HIS A 152 11.14 -9.41 -9.39
C HIS A 152 11.59 -9.50 -10.86
N LEU A 153 10.82 -10.20 -11.70
CA LEU A 153 11.13 -10.44 -13.12
C LEU A 153 10.63 -9.30 -14.03
N GLY A 154 9.91 -8.32 -13.48
CA GLY A 154 9.42 -7.14 -14.22
C GLY A 154 10.49 -6.42 -15.04
N PRO A 155 11.67 -6.08 -14.49
CA PRO A 155 12.74 -5.43 -15.26
C PRO A 155 13.21 -6.27 -16.46
N ALA A 156 13.25 -7.60 -16.32
CA ALA A 156 13.60 -8.49 -17.43
C ALA A 156 12.50 -8.56 -18.50
N ARG A 157 11.22 -8.48 -18.12
CA ARG A 157 10.09 -8.34 -19.06
C ARG A 157 10.14 -7.02 -19.82
N ILE A 158 10.44 -5.92 -19.13
CA ILE A 158 10.62 -4.60 -19.75
C ILE A 158 11.81 -4.63 -20.72
N ALA A 159 12.95 -5.19 -20.30
CA ALA A 159 14.12 -5.32 -21.17
C ALA A 159 13.80 -6.12 -22.44
N ARG A 160 13.12 -7.27 -22.31
CA ARG A 160 12.66 -8.06 -23.45
C ARG A 160 11.77 -7.24 -24.38
N ALA A 161 10.79 -6.54 -23.81
CA ALA A 161 9.83 -5.74 -24.55
C ALA A 161 10.46 -4.55 -25.29
N LEU A 162 11.53 -3.96 -24.76
CA LEU A 162 12.30 -2.90 -25.41
C LEU A 162 13.13 -3.45 -26.58
N LEU A 163 13.82 -4.57 -26.38
CA LEU A 163 14.57 -5.26 -27.43
C LEU A 163 13.64 -5.70 -28.57
N ASP A 164 12.47 -6.26 -28.26
CA ASP A 164 11.45 -6.64 -29.24
C ASP A 164 10.90 -5.43 -30.03
N ARG A 165 11.02 -4.22 -29.48
CA ARG A 165 10.68 -2.95 -30.15
C ARG A 165 11.87 -2.32 -30.91
N GLY A 166 13.00 -3.02 -30.99
CA GLY A 166 14.18 -2.61 -31.75
C GLY A 166 15.12 -1.65 -31.02
N TRP A 167 14.99 -1.52 -29.69
CA TRP A 167 16.02 -0.83 -28.91
C TRP A 167 17.31 -1.64 -28.94
N ASP A 168 18.44 -0.96 -29.02
CA ASP A 168 19.75 -1.62 -28.96
C ASP A 168 20.07 -2.09 -27.53
N THR A 169 20.89 -3.14 -27.42
CA THR A 169 21.25 -3.73 -26.13
C THR A 169 21.97 -2.74 -25.21
N GLU A 170 22.80 -1.86 -25.77
CA GLU A 170 23.60 -0.91 -25.01
C GLU A 170 22.68 0.10 -24.31
N ALA A 171 21.73 0.70 -25.04
CA ALA A 171 20.72 1.62 -24.52
C ALA A 171 19.82 0.97 -23.46
N VAL A 172 19.40 -0.29 -23.67
CA VAL A 172 18.65 -1.04 -22.65
C VAL A 172 19.51 -1.25 -21.40
N THR A 173 20.78 -1.62 -21.56
CA THR A 173 21.71 -1.83 -20.45
C THR A 173 21.97 -0.54 -19.66
N GLU A 174 22.18 0.58 -20.35
CA GLU A 174 22.35 1.90 -19.73
C GLU A 174 21.08 2.34 -18.98
N LEU A 175 19.90 2.14 -19.56
CA LEU A 175 18.62 2.44 -18.92
C LEU A 175 18.45 1.64 -17.62
N LEU A 176 18.68 0.32 -17.68
CA LEU A 176 18.58 -0.55 -16.51
C LEU A 176 19.59 -0.17 -15.43
N ARG A 177 20.83 0.18 -15.81
CA ARG A 177 21.85 0.65 -14.88
C ARG A 177 21.44 1.97 -14.22
N GLY A 178 20.91 2.92 -15.00
CA GLY A 178 20.38 4.18 -14.50
C GLY A 178 19.22 3.99 -13.51
N ALA A 179 18.38 2.98 -13.75
CA ALA A 179 17.31 2.55 -12.86
C ALA A 179 17.78 1.66 -11.68
N ARG A 180 19.10 1.46 -11.52
CA ARG A 180 19.73 0.61 -10.49
C ARG A 180 19.27 -0.85 -10.51
N VAL A 181 18.89 -1.36 -11.68
CA VAL A 181 18.58 -2.78 -11.89
C VAL A 181 19.89 -3.55 -12.05
N PRO A 182 20.08 -4.70 -11.37
CA PRO A 182 21.26 -5.53 -11.57
C PRO A 182 21.41 -6.00 -13.02
N PRO A 183 22.64 -6.25 -13.49
CA PRO A 183 22.88 -6.74 -14.84
C PRO A 183 22.09 -8.02 -15.14
N LEU A 184 21.45 -8.06 -16.31
CA LEU A 184 20.69 -9.21 -16.79
C LEU A 184 21.59 -10.15 -17.60
N ARG A 185 21.54 -11.44 -17.30
CA ARG A 185 22.05 -12.51 -18.17
C ARG A 185 21.11 -12.67 -19.36
N GLY A 186 21.66 -13.05 -20.51
CA GLY A 186 20.87 -13.32 -21.72
C GLY A 186 20.58 -12.09 -22.59
N LEU A 187 21.14 -10.92 -22.26
CA LEU A 187 21.17 -9.80 -23.20
C LEU A 187 22.05 -10.16 -24.41
N PRO A 188 21.56 -9.96 -25.65
CA PRO A 188 22.34 -10.25 -26.85
C PRO A 188 23.53 -9.28 -26.95
N ALA A 189 24.71 -9.82 -27.28
CA ALA A 189 25.94 -9.04 -27.45
C ALA A 189 25.85 -8.02 -28.59
#